data_AF-A0A5Q2TEE9-F1
#
_entry.id   AF-A0A5Q2TEE9-F1
#
_cell.length_a   1.000
_cell.length_b   1.000
_cell.length_c   1.000
_cell.angle_alpha   90.00
_cell.angle_beta   90.00
_cell.angle_gamma   90.00
#
_symmetry.space_group_name_H-M   'P 1'
#
loop_
_entity.id
_entity.type
_entity.pdbx_description
1 polymer ?
#
loop_
_entity_poly.entity_id
_entity_poly.type
_entity_poly.pdbx_seq_one_letter_code
_entity_poly.pdbx_strand_id
1 'polypeptide(L)' 'MRISPLRSAIFYIALGALFTYIAIQSADETVLNFITIALATFATIDFVVAVRLINLHFRIKKANENKKE' A
#
# COMPACT_ATOMS: atom_id res chain seq x y z
N MET A 1 -11.92 19.40 -0.75
CA MET A 1 -10.51 19.01 -0.55
C MET A 1 -10.09 18.06 -1.67
N ARG A 2 -9.18 18.45 -2.57
CA ARG A 2 -8.58 17.54 -3.56
C ARG A 2 -7.56 16.67 -2.82
N ILE A 3 -8.01 15.55 -2.26
CA ILE A 3 -7.09 14.55 -1.70
C ILE A 3 -6.30 14.00 -2.88
N SER A 4 -5.01 14.36 -2.97
CA SER A 4 -4.15 13.87 -4.05
C SER A 4 -4.00 12.36 -3.88
N PRO A 5 -4.37 11.54 -4.89
CA PRO A 5 -4.28 10.07 -4.82
C PRO A 5 -2.89 9.57 -4.40
N LEU A 6 -1.86 10.35 -4.73
CA LEU A 6 -0.47 10.05 -4.43
C LEU A 6 -0.13 10.23 -2.94
N ARG A 7 -0.70 11.26 -2.29
CA ARG A 7 -0.52 11.45 -0.84
C ARG A 7 -1.14 10.29 -0.07
N SER A 8 -2.33 9.85 -0.45
CA SER A 8 -2.97 8.68 0.14
C SER A 8 -2.16 7.40 -0.08
N ALA A 9 -1.58 7.19 -1.27
CA ALA A 9 -0.74 6.03 -1.54
C ALA A 9 0.48 5.93 -0.60
N ILE A 10 1.14 7.06 -0.31
CA ILE A 10 2.28 7.10 0.62
C ILE A 10 1.86 6.65 2.02
N PHE A 11 0.68 7.07 2.49
CA PHE A 11 0.15 6.62 3.78
C PHE A 11 -0.06 5.10 3.81
N TYR A 12 -0.65 4.52 2.76
CA TYR A 12 -0.85 3.07 2.67
C TYR A 12 0.49 2.31 2.62
N ILE A 13 1.50 2.82 1.91
CA ILE A 13 2.84 2.21 1.93
C ILE A 13 3.46 2.26 3.32
N ALA A 14 3.38 3.40 4.00
CA ALA A 14 3.91 3.56 5.35
C ALA A 14 3.21 2.62 6.34
N LEU A 15 1.88 2.49 6.23
CA LEU A 15 1.08 1.60 7.08
C LEU A 15 1.39 0.12 6.80
N GLY A 16 1.48 -0.28 5.54
CA GLY A 16 1.87 -1.64 5.15
C GLY A 16 3.30 -2.00 5.61
N ALA A 17 4.24 -1.06 5.55
CA ALA A 17 5.59 -1.23 6.09
C ALA A 17 5.58 -1.41 7.62
N LEU A 18 4.74 -0.65 8.33
CA LEU A 18 4.55 -0.80 9.78
C LEU A 18 3.99 -2.18 10.13
N PHE A 19 2.93 -2.63 9.44
CA PHE A 19 2.39 -3.97 9.67
C PHE A 19 3.41 -5.07 9.36
N THR A 20 4.22 -4.90 8.31
CA THR A 20 5.30 -5.83 7.99
C THR A 20 6.34 -5.89 9.11
N TYR A 21 6.74 -4.74 9.64
CA TYR A 21 7.69 -4.66 10.76
C TYR A 21 7.17 -5.38 12.02
N ILE A 22 5.90 -5.15 12.37
CA ILE A 22 5.26 -5.80 13.52
C ILE A 22 5.11 -7.31 13.26
N ALA A 23 4.79 -7.71 12.02
CA ALA A 23 4.67 -9.13 11.65
C ALA A 23 5.98 -9.88 11.83
N ILE A 24 7.10 -9.28 11.42
CA ILE A 24 8.45 -9.84 11.59
C ILE A 24 8.78 -9.97 13.07
N GLN A 25 8.44 -8.97 13.89
CA GLN A 25 8.66 -9.03 15.34
C GLN A 25 7.78 -10.07 16.03
N SER A 26 6.58 -10.34 15.48
CA SER A 26 5.65 -11.34 16.01
C SER A 26 5.99 -12.78 15.56
N ALA A 27 6.87 -12.92 14.58
CA ALA A 27 7.38 -14.20 14.11
C ALA A 27 8.50 -14.66 15.05
N ASP A 28 8.10 -15.20 16.21
CA ASP A 28 9.03 -15.64 17.25
C ASP A 28 9.67 -16.99 16.87
N GLU A 29 8.95 -18.11 17.05
CA GLU A 29 9.45 -19.44 16.68
C GLU A 29 9.03 -19.89 15.29
N THR A 30 7.89 -19.42 14.78
CA THR A 30 7.37 -19.82 13.47
C THR A 30 6.67 -18.67 12.77
N VAL A 31 6.99 -18.47 11.49
CA VAL A 31 6.35 -17.46 10.64
C VAL A 31 4.86 -17.71 10.37
N LEU A 32 4.39 -18.94 10.65
CA LEU A 32 2.99 -19.35 10.46
C LEU A 32 2.10 -19.08 11.68
N ASN A 33 2.59 -18.33 12.67
CA ASN A 33 1.74 -17.91 13.78
C ASN A 33 0.55 -17.09 13.25
N PHE A 34 -0.63 -17.30 13.83
CA PHE A 34 -1.88 -16.66 13.40
C PHE A 34 -1.75 -15.12 13.33
N ILE A 35 -1.09 -14.52 14.33
CA ILE A 35 -0.87 -13.07 14.39
C ILE A 35 0.01 -12.60 13.23
N THR A 36 1.11 -13.30 12.94
CA THR A 36 2.02 -12.98 11.83
C THR A 36 1.30 -13.07 10.48
N ILE A 37 0.49 -14.10 10.26
CA ILE A 37 -0.30 -14.27 9.03
C ILE A 37 -1.34 -13.16 8.90
N ALA A 38 -2.04 -12.83 9.99
CA ALA A 38 -3.03 -11.74 9.99
C ALA A 38 -2.38 -10.39 9.65
N LEU A 39 -1.26 -10.05 10.30
CA LEU A 39 -0.50 -8.83 10.03
C LEU A 39 0.04 -8.77 8.60
N ALA A 40 0.57 -9.88 8.08
CA ALA A 40 1.03 -9.97 6.69
C ALA A 40 -0.13 -9.81 5.68
N THR A 41 -1.31 -10.32 6.02
CA THR A 41 -2.52 -10.15 5.21
C THR A 41 -2.95 -8.68 5.16
N PHE A 42 -2.95 -7.98 6.30
CA PHE A 42 -3.23 -6.54 6.34
C PHE A 42 -2.21 -5.74 5.54
N ALA A 43 -0.91 -6.00 5.74
CA ALA A 43 0.15 -5.37 4.97
C ALA A 43 -0.04 -5.56 3.46
N THR A 44 -0.44 -6.76 3.03
CA THR A 44 -0.72 -7.06 1.61
C THR A 44 -1.84 -6.18 1.05
N ILE A 45 -2.94 -6.01 1.80
CA ILE A 45 -4.06 -5.16 1.39
C ILE A 45 -3.58 -3.71 1.24
N ASP A 46 -2.81 -3.19 2.19
CA ASP A 46 -2.26 -1.83 2.13
C ASP A 46 -1.37 -1.62 0.90
N PHE A 47 -0.46 -2.56 0.61
CA PHE A 47 0.39 -2.49 -0.58
C PHE A 47 -0.43 -2.54 -1.88
N VAL A 48 -1.45 -3.40 -1.95
CA VAL A 48 -2.34 -3.48 -3.13
C VAL A 48 -3.07 -2.15 -3.36
N VAL A 49 -3.60 -1.54 -2.29
CA VAL A 49 -4.28 -0.24 -2.38
C VAL A 49 -3.30 0.85 -2.80
N ALA A 50 -2.09 0.87 -2.23
CA ALA A 50 -1.04 1.81 -2.62
C ALA A 50 -0.68 1.70 -4.11
N VAL A 51 -0.43 0.48 -4.60
CA VAL A 51 -0.13 0.22 -6.01
C VAL A 51 -1.28 0.68 -6.91
N ARG A 52 -2.53 0.41 -6.51
CA ARG A 52 -3.71 0.85 -7.27
C ARG A 52 -3.81 2.38 -7.36
N LEU A 53 -3.51 3.09 -6.27
CA LEU A 53 -3.52 4.55 -6.22
C LEU A 53 -2.39 5.16 -7.06
N ILE A 54 -1.20 4.55 -7.03
CA ILE A 54 -0.06 4.95 -7.88
C ILE A 54 -0.42 4.77 -9.36
N ASN A 55 -0.96 3.61 -9.73
CA ASN A 55 -1.42 3.33 -11.09
C ASN A 55 -2.51 4.32 -11.53
N LEU A 56 -3.45 4.66 -10.64
CA LEU A 56 -4.47 5.67 -10.91
C LEU A 56 -3.84 7.04 -11.19
N HIS A 57 -2.83 7.44 -10.42
CA HIS A 57 -2.12 8.70 -10.64
C HIS A 57 -1.46 8.74 -12.03
N PHE A 58 -0.74 7.68 -12.42
CA PHE A 58 -0.12 7.59 -13.74
C PHE A 58 -1.16 7.59 -14.88
N ARG A 59 -2.29 6.89 -14.70
CA ARG A 59 -3.39 6.90 -15.69
C ARG A 59 -3.99 8.30 -15.86
N ILE A 60 -4.22 9.03 -14.77
CA ILE A 60 -4.73 10.40 -14.82
C ILE A 60 -3.71 11.32 -15.51
N LYS A 61 -2.42 11.19 -15.19
CA LYS A 61 -1.34 11.96 -15.84
C LYS A 61 -1.32 11.72 -17.35
N LYS A 62 -1.34 10.46 -17.79
CA LYS A 62 -1.36 10.06 -19.20
C LYS A 62 -2.61 10.57 -19.94
N ALA A 63 -3.79 10.48 -19.31
CA ALA A 63 -5.04 10.99 -19.88
C ALA A 63 -5.05 12.51 -20.06
N ASN A 64 -4.36 13.26 -19.18
CA ASN A 64 -4.23 14.71 -19.30
C ASN A 64 -3.17 15.12 -20.35
N GLU A 65 -2.15 14.30 -20.59
CA GLU A 65 -1.16 14.52 -21.66
C GLU A 65 -1.79 14.32 -23.05
N ASN A 66 -2.54 13.24 -23.26
CA ASN A 66 -3.24 12.97 -24.52
C ASN A 66 -4.37 13.97 -24.88
N LYS A 67 -4.78 14.83 -23.94
CA LYS A 67 -5.77 15.90 -24.19
C LYS A 67 -5.13 17.22 -24.64
N LYS A 68 -3.80 17.31 -24.61
CA LYS A 68 -3.04 18.51 -25.02
C LYS A 68 -2.45 18.39 -26.42
N GLU A 69 -2.45 17.19 -27.01
CA GLU A 69 -2.23 16.96 -28.45
C GLU A 69 -3.57 17.01 -29.20
#